data_AF-A0A9E0QCY0-F1
#
_entry.id   AF-A0A9E0QCY0-F1
#
_cell.length_a   1.000
_cell.length_b   1.000
_cell.length_c   1.000
_cell.angle_alpha   90.00
_cell.angle_beta   90.00
_cell.angle_gamma   90.00
#
_symmetry.space_group_name_H-M   'P 1'
#
loop_
_entity.id
_entity.type
_entity.pdbx_description
1 polymer ?
#
loop_
_entity_poly.entity_id
_entity_poly.type
_entity_poly.pdbx_seq_one_letter_code
_entity_poly.pdbx_strand_id
1 'polypeptide(L)'
;MGKSTHFIGQPLYSQVINLLDKSKILKISREYGGERYIKRFNSWTHLVVMLYAVIMRFDSLREISTSLQAEARKLSHLGISMMTSRSTLSDANKRRPDAVFEAIYRDLYATYHTHLSSDSRSGKEP
;
A
#
# COMPACT_ATOMS: atom_id res chain seq x y z
N MET A 1 -30.28 15.04 -17.62
CA MET A 1 -29.16 14.08 -17.47
C MET A 1 -27.90 14.91 -17.19
N GLY A 2 -27.59 15.16 -15.92
CA GLY A 2 -26.48 16.04 -15.55
C GLY A 2 -25.15 15.39 -15.91
N LYS A 3 -24.40 16.02 -16.83
CA LYS A 3 -22.99 15.69 -17.07
C LYS A 3 -22.22 16.22 -15.87
N SER A 4 -21.82 15.37 -14.95
CA SER A 4 -20.86 15.75 -13.92
C SER A 4 -19.50 15.98 -14.60
N THR A 5 -19.11 17.25 -14.75
CA THR A 5 -17.79 17.68 -15.24
C THR A 5 -16.72 17.65 -14.14
N HIS A 6 -17.03 17.05 -12.98
CA HIS A 6 -16.03 16.79 -11.95
C HIS A 6 -15.13 15.65 -12.41
N PHE A 7 -14.14 15.99 -13.22
CA PHE A 7 -12.92 15.22 -13.31
C PHE A 7 -12.30 15.25 -11.91
N ILE A 8 -12.67 14.29 -11.07
CA ILE A 8 -11.89 13.97 -9.89
C ILE A 8 -10.58 13.47 -10.49
N GLY A 9 -9.57 14.33 -10.54
CA GLY A 9 -8.22 13.94 -10.95
C GLY A 9 -7.77 12.70 -10.19
N GLN A 10 -6.69 12.07 -10.64
CA GLN A 10 -6.18 10.86 -10.00
C GLN A 10 -6.13 11.05 -8.46
N PRO A 11 -6.83 10.23 -7.65
CA PRO A 11 -6.87 10.39 -6.21
C PRO A 11 -5.46 10.48 -5.63
N LEU A 12 -5.21 11.35 -4.65
CA LEU A 12 -3.87 11.52 -4.06
C LEU A 12 -3.28 10.17 -3.63
N TYR A 13 -4.11 9.31 -3.06
CA TYR A 13 -3.73 7.96 -2.68
C TYR A 13 -3.18 7.14 -3.87
N SER A 14 -3.81 7.25 -5.04
CA SER A 14 -3.33 6.59 -6.26
C SER A 14 -1.98 7.14 -6.73
N GLN A 15 -1.74 8.45 -6.58
CA GLN A 15 -0.46 9.05 -6.92
C GLN A 15 0.66 8.52 -6.01
N VAL A 16 0.38 8.36 -4.71
CA VAL A 16 1.31 7.73 -3.76
C VAL A 16 1.59 6.26 -4.13
N ILE A 17 0.55 5.49 -4.44
CA ILE A 17 0.71 4.08 -4.85
C ILE A 17 1.48 3.93 -6.16
N ASN A 18 1.39 4.91 -7.08
CA ASN A 18 2.18 4.91 -8.31
C ASN A 18 3.69 5.06 -8.10
N LEU A 19 4.14 5.49 -6.91
CA LEU A 19 5.56 5.51 -6.54
C LEU A 19 6.07 4.13 -6.12
N LEU A 20 5.22 3.11 -6.06
CA LEU A 20 5.56 1.78 -5.63
C LEU A 20 5.68 0.83 -6.82
N ASP A 21 6.80 0.11 -6.93
CA ASP A 21 6.94 -0.96 -7.93
C ASP A 21 6.29 -2.26 -7.43
N LYS A 22 5.10 -2.55 -7.97
CA LYS A 22 4.34 -3.76 -7.66
C LYS A 22 5.12 -5.05 -7.95
N SER A 23 5.86 -5.12 -9.05
CA SER A 23 6.61 -6.31 -9.44
C SER A 23 7.71 -6.59 -8.42
N LYS A 24 8.44 -5.54 -8.05
CA LYS A 24 9.52 -5.60 -7.06
C LYS A 24 9.01 -5.97 -5.67
N ILE A 25 7.91 -5.38 -5.22
CA ILE A 25 7.25 -5.73 -3.95
C ILE A 25 6.83 -7.20 -3.91
N LEU A 26 6.23 -7.71 -4.99
CA LEU A 26 5.85 -9.13 -5.04
C LEU A 26 7.07 -10.04 -5.09
N LYS A 27 8.17 -9.62 -5.72
CA LYS A 27 9.44 -10.36 -5.70
C LYS A 27 10.00 -10.44 -4.28
N ILE A 28 10.15 -9.30 -3.60
CA ILE A 28 10.60 -9.23 -2.20
C ILE A 28 9.74 -10.15 -1.32
N SER A 29 8.42 -10.03 -1.41
CA SER A 29 7.54 -10.91 -0.61
C SER A 29 7.79 -12.40 -0.85
N ARG A 30 8.00 -12.84 -2.10
CA ARG A 30 8.27 -14.25 -2.39
C ARG A 30 9.58 -14.72 -1.77
N GLU A 31 10.62 -13.89 -1.81
CA GLU A 31 11.94 -14.20 -1.21
C GLU A 31 11.84 -14.40 0.30
N TYR A 32 11.01 -13.60 0.97
CA TYR A 32 10.73 -13.71 2.40
C TYR A 32 9.58 -14.67 2.74
N GLY A 33 9.04 -15.41 1.76
CA GLY A 33 7.97 -16.39 1.96
C GLY A 33 6.57 -15.80 2.22
N GLY A 34 6.38 -14.49 2.09
CA GLY A 34 5.11 -13.76 2.31
C GLY A 34 3.99 -14.05 1.31
N GLU A 35 4.29 -14.78 0.23
CA GLU A 35 3.32 -15.27 -0.75
C GLU A 35 2.96 -16.77 -0.58
N ARG A 36 3.52 -17.46 0.42
CA ARG A 36 3.26 -18.90 0.59
C ARG A 36 1.77 -19.14 0.91
N TYR A 37 1.12 -20.00 0.14
CA TYR A 37 -0.31 -20.34 0.24
C TYR A 37 -1.29 -19.18 0.03
N ILE A 38 -0.82 -18.03 -0.47
CA ILE A 38 -1.68 -16.88 -0.74
C ILE A 38 -2.32 -17.03 -2.13
N LYS A 39 -3.66 -16.93 -2.20
CA LYS A 39 -4.41 -17.05 -3.46
C LYS A 39 -4.92 -15.72 -4.01
N ARG A 40 -5.31 -14.79 -3.14
CA ARG A 40 -6.01 -13.55 -3.54
C ARG A 40 -5.49 -12.28 -2.85
N PHE A 41 -5.10 -12.38 -1.58
CA PHE A 41 -4.63 -11.24 -0.79
C PHE A 41 -3.09 -11.21 -0.66
N ASN A 42 -2.43 -10.95 -1.80
CA ASN A 42 -0.97 -10.89 -1.90
C ASN A 42 -0.38 -9.67 -1.17
N SER A 43 0.95 -9.60 -1.12
CA SER A 43 1.64 -8.51 -0.40
C SER A 43 1.40 -7.14 -0.99
N TRP A 44 1.18 -7.07 -2.31
CA TRP A 44 0.78 -5.81 -2.92
C TRP A 44 -0.55 -5.31 -2.34
N THR A 45 -1.60 -6.12 -2.39
CA THR A 45 -2.91 -5.72 -1.87
C THR A 45 -2.85 -5.42 -0.36
N HIS A 46 -2.07 -6.19 0.40
CA HIS A 46 -1.92 -5.95 1.83
C HIS A 46 -1.17 -4.66 2.14
N LEU A 47 -0.05 -4.38 1.46
CA LEU A 47 0.69 -3.13 1.62
C LEU A 47 -0.21 -1.93 1.32
N VAL A 48 -0.94 -1.98 0.21
CA VAL A 48 -1.89 -0.93 -0.15
C VAL A 48 -2.99 -0.81 0.92
N VAL A 49 -3.56 -1.89 1.44
CA VAL A 49 -4.55 -1.76 2.52
C VAL A 49 -3.95 -1.16 3.81
N MET A 50 -2.73 -1.54 4.18
CA MET A 50 -2.08 -1.02 5.39
C MET A 50 -1.72 0.46 5.25
N LEU A 51 -1.22 0.90 4.09
CA LEU A 51 -0.97 2.33 3.82
C LEU A 51 -2.25 3.15 3.88
N TYR A 52 -3.34 2.63 3.31
CA TYR A 52 -4.66 3.25 3.41
C TYR A 52 -5.09 3.41 4.88
N ALA A 53 -4.95 2.36 5.69
CA ALA A 53 -5.28 2.39 7.11
C ALA A 53 -4.46 3.43 7.89
N VAL A 54 -3.15 3.54 7.60
CA VAL A 54 -2.26 4.52 8.23
C VAL A 54 -2.65 5.96 7.85
N ILE A 55 -2.90 6.22 6.57
CA ILE A 55 -3.29 7.56 6.10
C ILE A 55 -4.65 7.98 6.68
N MET A 56 -5.59 7.04 6.77
CA MET A 56 -6.93 7.29 7.34
C MET A 56 -6.96 7.24 8.88
N ARG A 57 -5.84 6.90 9.53
CA ARG A 57 -5.71 6.75 10.99
C ARG A 57 -6.73 5.77 11.58
N PHE A 58 -6.87 4.59 10.96
CA PHE A 58 -7.69 3.52 11.51
C PHE A 58 -6.93 2.72 12.55
N ASP A 59 -7.54 2.54 13.71
CA ASP A 59 -6.92 1.86 14.86
C ASP A 59 -7.38 0.39 14.97
N SER A 60 -8.36 -0.03 14.16
CA SER A 60 -8.90 -1.39 14.22
C SER A 60 -9.10 -2.04 12.85
N LEU A 61 -8.96 -3.37 12.80
CA LEU A 61 -9.30 -4.17 11.61
C LEU A 61 -10.77 -4.00 11.18
N ARG A 62 -11.66 -3.67 12.13
CA ARG A 62 -13.07 -3.40 11.85
C ARG A 62 -13.21 -2.14 11.01
N GLU A 63 -12.62 -1.03 11.44
CA GLU A 63 -12.65 0.24 10.71
C GLU A 63 -12.07 0.08 9.30
N ILE A 64 -10.93 -0.60 9.17
CA ILE A 64 -10.32 -0.89 7.87
C ILE A 64 -11.32 -1.65 6.99
N SER A 65 -11.88 -2.77 7.47
CA SER A 65 -12.80 -3.57 6.67
C SER A 65 -14.09 -2.83 6.30
N THR A 66 -14.69 -2.07 7.23
CA THR A 66 -15.92 -1.31 6.98
C THR A 66 -15.67 -0.18 5.98
N SER A 67 -14.55 0.53 6.11
CA SER A 67 -14.18 1.61 5.20
C SER A 67 -13.87 1.09 3.78
N LEU A 68 -13.11 -0.01 3.67
CA LEU A 68 -12.84 -0.65 2.39
C LEU A 68 -14.12 -1.13 1.69
N GLN A 69 -15.12 -1.59 2.45
CA GLN A 69 -16.43 -1.96 1.91
C GLN A 69 -17.22 -0.74 1.44
N ALA A 70 -17.25 0.33 2.25
CA ALA A 70 -17.94 1.58 1.91
C ALA A 70 -17.34 2.24 0.65
N GLU A 71 -16.01 2.18 0.52
CA GLU A 71 -15.25 2.82 -0.56
C GLU A 71 -14.85 1.87 -1.69
N ALA A 72 -15.44 0.66 -1.74
CA ALA A 72 -15.08 -0.39 -2.68
C ALA A 72 -15.10 0.08 -4.16
N ARG A 73 -16.05 0.96 -4.52
CA ARG A 73 -16.14 1.54 -5.87
C ARG A 73 -15.01 2.53 -6.18
N LYS A 74 -14.53 3.31 -5.20
CA LYS A 74 -13.42 4.25 -5.42
C LYS A 74 -12.08 3.51 -5.46
N LEU A 75 -11.94 2.46 -4.65
CA LEU A 75 -10.72 1.67 -4.51
C LEU A 75 -10.53 0.62 -5.61
N SER A 76 -11.61 0.17 -6.27
CA SER A 76 -11.52 -0.76 -7.40
C SER A 76 -10.66 -0.20 -8.54
N HIS A 77 -10.75 1.11 -8.80
CA HIS A 77 -9.92 1.83 -9.77
C HIS A 77 -8.43 1.85 -9.40
N LEU A 78 -8.08 1.55 -8.15
CA LEU A 78 -6.71 1.52 -7.62
C LEU A 78 -6.14 0.09 -7.58
N GLY A 79 -6.84 -0.87 -8.19
CA GLY A 79 -6.44 -2.28 -8.19
C GLY A 79 -6.78 -3.01 -6.89
N ILE A 80 -7.54 -2.40 -5.98
CA ILE A 80 -8.12 -3.07 -4.81
C ILE A 80 -9.55 -3.49 -5.17
N SER A 81 -9.68 -4.54 -5.96
CA SER A 81 -10.99 -5.05 -6.39
C SER A 81 -11.64 -6.02 -5.41
N MET A 82 -10.90 -6.50 -4.40
CA MET A 82 -11.40 -7.50 -3.47
C MET A 82 -11.95 -6.84 -2.20
N MET A 83 -13.20 -7.12 -1.86
CA MET A 83 -13.74 -6.85 -0.54
C MET A 83 -12.99 -7.71 0.48
N THR A 84 -12.09 -7.10 1.24
CA THR A 84 -11.32 -7.79 2.27
C THR A 84 -12.15 -7.94 3.53
N SER A 85 -12.44 -9.18 3.93
CA SER A 85 -13.05 -9.43 5.23
C SER A 85 -12.05 -9.12 6.35
N ARG A 86 -12.59 -8.82 7.54
CA ARG A 86 -11.78 -8.66 8.76
C ARG A 86 -10.90 -9.88 9.05
N SER A 87 -11.41 -11.09 8.82
CA SER A 87 -10.64 -12.34 8.99
C SER A 87 -9.47 -12.43 8.02
N THR A 88 -9.68 -12.04 6.75
CA THR A 88 -8.61 -12.03 5.75
C THR A 88 -7.48 -11.08 6.16
N LEU A 89 -7.81 -9.88 6.66
CA LEU A 89 -6.80 -8.93 7.16
C LEU A 89 -6.06 -9.48 8.38
N SER A 90 -6.79 -10.07 9.33
CA SER A 90 -6.19 -10.70 10.51
C SER A 90 -5.23 -11.83 10.14
N ASP A 91 -5.63 -12.71 9.22
CA ASP A 91 -4.80 -13.82 8.75
C ASP A 91 -3.56 -13.31 8.00
N ALA A 92 -3.71 -12.28 7.17
CA ALA A 92 -2.60 -11.67 6.45
C ALA A 92 -1.58 -11.05 7.40
N ASN A 93 -2.03 -10.29 8.40
CA ASN A 93 -1.18 -9.72 9.44
C ASN A 93 -0.43 -10.80 10.22
N LYS A 94 -1.07 -11.94 10.50
CA LYS A 94 -0.44 -13.04 11.24
C LYS A 94 0.58 -13.81 10.41
N ARG A 95 0.30 -14.03 9.12
CA ARG A 95 1.07 -14.94 8.27
C ARG A 95 2.22 -14.25 7.53
N ARG A 96 2.12 -12.95 7.26
CA ARG A 96 3.15 -12.22 6.52
C ARG A 96 4.21 -11.72 7.47
N PRO A 97 5.48 -12.14 7.31
CA PRO A 97 6.56 -11.67 8.16
C PRO A 97 6.73 -10.15 8.03
N ASP A 98 7.01 -9.48 9.13
CA ASP A 98 7.34 -8.05 9.19
C ASP A 98 8.58 -7.70 8.34
N ALA A 99 9.52 -8.65 8.22
CA ALA A 99 10.69 -8.55 7.34
C ALA A 99 10.34 -8.25 5.87
N VAL A 100 9.16 -8.64 5.39
CA VAL A 100 8.68 -8.27 4.04
C VAL A 100 8.51 -6.75 3.95
N PHE A 101 7.88 -6.13 4.95
CA PHE A 101 7.63 -4.69 4.98
C PHE A 101 8.93 -3.90 5.21
N GLU A 102 9.83 -4.42 6.04
CA GLU A 102 11.16 -3.84 6.23
C GLU A 102 11.94 -3.81 4.91
N ALA A 103 11.99 -4.93 4.19
CA ALA A 103 12.69 -5.01 2.92
C ALA A 103 12.09 -4.07 1.85
N ILE A 104 10.75 -3.96 1.79
CA ILE A 104 10.07 -2.99 0.92
C ILE A 104 10.48 -1.56 1.30
N TYR A 105 10.48 -1.22 2.58
CA TYR A 105 10.89 0.12 3.04
C TYR A 105 12.34 0.43 2.66
N ARG A 106 13.28 -0.48 2.93
CA ARG A 106 14.70 -0.31 2.60
C ARG A 106 14.91 -0.10 1.11
N ASP A 107 14.18 -0.85 0.28
CA ASP A 107 14.23 -0.73 -1.17
C ASP A 107 13.71 0.63 -1.67
N LEU A 108 12.57 1.08 -1.15
CA LEU A 108 12.02 2.40 -1.46
C LEU A 108 12.94 3.52 -0.98
N TYR A 109 13.52 3.38 0.22
CA TYR A 109 14.48 4.33 0.75
C TYR A 109 15.71 4.43 -0.15
N ALA A 110 16.33 3.31 -0.51
CA ALA A 110 17.45 3.29 -1.44
C ALA A 110 17.10 3.98 -2.78
N THR A 111 15.88 3.79 -3.28
CA THR A 111 15.40 4.39 -4.53
C THR A 111 15.18 5.90 -4.43
N TYR A 112 14.56 6.38 -3.36
CA TYR A 112 14.04 7.75 -3.29
C TYR A 112 14.77 8.67 -2.31
N HIS A 113 15.69 8.15 -1.48
CA HIS A 113 16.34 8.96 -0.43
C HIS A 113 17.06 10.19 -1.00
N THR A 114 17.66 10.12 -2.18
CA THR A 114 18.34 11.28 -2.80
C THR A 114 17.38 12.38 -3.25
N HIS A 115 16.18 12.02 -3.70
CA HIS A 115 15.17 12.96 -4.19
C HIS A 115 14.27 13.51 -3.09
N LEU A 116 13.98 12.68 -2.07
CA LEU A 116 13.07 13.02 -0.98
C LEU A 116 13.79 13.53 0.28
N SER A 117 15.05 13.12 0.49
CA SER A 117 15.91 13.74 1.50
C SER A 117 16.58 14.94 0.85
N SER A 118 15.78 15.97 0.62
CA SER A 118 16.28 17.30 0.26
C SER A 118 16.95 17.88 1.50
N ASP A 119 18.07 17.30 1.90
CA ASP A 119 18.92 17.87 2.93
C ASP A 119 19.69 18.99 2.25
N SER A 120 19.34 20.24 2.55
CA SER A 120 20.02 21.46 2.09
C SER A 120 21.46 21.59 2.60
N ARG A 121 22.05 20.48 3.05
CA ARG A 121 23.34 20.35 3.73
C ARG A 121 24.32 19.44 3.01
N SER A 122 24.02 18.96 1.81
CA SER A 122 24.95 18.15 0.99
C SER A 122 26.18 18.92 0.47
N GLY A 123 26.43 20.16 0.91
CA GLY A 123 27.49 21.04 0.43
C GLY A 123 28.47 21.56 1.51
N LYS A 124 28.70 20.84 2.61
CA LYS A 124 29.86 21.11 3.47
C LYS A 124 30.74 19.87 3.53
N GLU A 125 31.79 19.88 2.72
CA GLU A 125 33.00 19.10 3.01
C GLU A 125 33.66 19.64 4.30
N PRO A 126 34.30 18.76 5.11
CA PRO A 126 35.02 19.16 6.31
C PRO A 126 36.25 20.04 6.03
#